data_AF-A0A2V8RSX2-F1
#
_entry.id   AF-A0A2V8RSX2-F1
#
_cell.length_a   1.000
_cell.length_b   1.000
_cell.length_c   1.000
_cell.angle_alpha   90.00
_cell.angle_beta   90.00
_cell.angle_gamma   90.00
#
_symmetry.space_group_name_H-M   'P 1'
#
loop_
_entity.id
_entity.type
_entity.pdbx_description
1 polymer ?
#
loop_
_entity_poly.entity_id
_entity_poly.type
_entity_poly.pdbx_seq_one_letter_code
_entity_poly.pdbx_strand_id
1 'polypeptide(L)'
;MTDDKWKMVRPIRYPVLLLLAGVPRIVGALFVHKEPFGDAYCYIEQATMMRGKIVTGYLAIENLYGFWLPLYQFFCSIVSVPVNQPVYVSRLVAASAGTGVCLLVYVFSYRLTS
;
A
#
# COMPACT_ATOMS: atom_id res chain seq x y z
N MET A 1 -14.46 -22.82 -33.28
CA MET A 1 -14.74 -21.37 -33.15
C MET A 1 -14.85 -20.93 -31.67
N THR A 2 -14.08 -21.56 -30.76
CA THR A 2 -14.26 -21.43 -29.30
C THR A 2 -13.00 -21.00 -28.54
N ASP A 3 -11.81 -21.05 -29.13
CA ASP A 3 -10.56 -20.72 -28.44
C ASP A 3 -10.29 -19.22 -28.27
N ASP A 4 -10.76 -18.38 -29.19
CA ASP A 4 -10.41 -16.95 -29.18
C ASP A 4 -11.15 -16.16 -28.09
N LYS A 5 -12.36 -16.60 -27.70
CA LYS A 5 -13.10 -15.97 -26.60
C LYS A 5 -12.36 -16.11 -25.27
N TRP A 6 -11.72 -17.25 -25.01
CA TRP A 6 -10.98 -17.49 -23.77
C TRP A 6 -9.62 -16.78 -23.73
N LYS A 7 -9.05 -16.42 -24.89
CA LYS A 7 -7.83 -15.61 -24.95
C LYS A 7 -8.11 -14.13 -24.69
N MET A 8 -9.25 -13.61 -25.16
CA MET A 8 -9.67 -12.22 -24.93
C MET A 8 -10.21 -11.95 -23.51
N VAL A 9 -10.79 -12.95 -22.86
CA VAL A 9 -11.31 -12.83 -21.49
C VAL A 9 -10.20 -12.73 -20.43
N ARG A 10 -9.01 -13.30 -20.69
CA ARG A 10 -7.86 -13.24 -19.77
C ARG A 10 -7.34 -11.82 -19.52
N PRO A 11 -7.04 -10.98 -20.53
CA PRO A 11 -6.51 -9.64 -20.30
C PRO A 11 -7.54 -8.66 -19.71
N ILE A 12 -8.85 -8.89 -19.89
CA ILE A 12 -9.90 -8.01 -19.36
C ILE A 12 -10.10 -8.17 -17.84
N ARG A 13 -9.82 -9.35 -17.27
CA ARG A 13 -10.07 -9.63 -15.84
C ARG A 13 -9.14 -8.85 -14.90
N TYR A 14 -7.88 -8.66 -15.26
CA TYR A 14 -6.91 -7.92 -14.45
C TYR A 14 -7.22 -6.43 -14.28
N PRO A 15 -7.49 -5.64 -15.35
CA PRO A 15 -7.84 -4.23 -15.20
C PRO A 15 -9.19 -4.06 -14.48
N VAL A 16 -10.17 -4.93 -14.72
CA VAL A 16 -11.44 -4.89 -13.99
C VAL A 16 -11.21 -5.13 -12.49
N LEU A 17 -10.39 -6.12 -12.14
CA LEU A 17 -10.04 -6.40 -10.75
C LEU A 17 -9.22 -5.27 -10.12
N LEU A 18 -8.27 -4.69 -10.84
CA LEU A 18 -7.50 -3.53 -10.41
C LEU A 18 -8.43 -2.34 -10.10
N LEU A 19 -9.41 -2.06 -10.97
CA LEU A 19 -10.35 -0.97 -10.77
C LEU A 19 -11.27 -1.24 -9.58
N LEU A 20 -11.86 -2.43 -9.49
CA LEU A 20 -12.76 -2.81 -8.40
C LEU A 20 -12.06 -2.86 -7.04
N ALA A 21 -10.83 -3.35 -6.98
CA ALA A 21 -10.06 -3.39 -5.74
C ALA A 21 -9.41 -2.04 -5.42
N GLY A 22 -8.89 -1.33 -6.42
CA GLY A 22 -8.07 -0.14 -6.26
C GLY A 22 -8.87 1.15 -6.08
N VAL A 23 -9.90 1.39 -6.90
CA VAL A 23 -10.63 2.66 -6.89
C VAL A 23 -11.26 2.94 -5.52
N PRO A 24 -12.01 2.02 -4.88
CA PRO A 24 -12.59 2.29 -3.56
C PRO A 24 -11.53 2.54 -2.48
N ARG A 25 -10.38 1.87 -2.56
CA ARG A 25 -9.28 2.02 -1.58
C ARG A 25 -8.57 3.36 -1.73
N ILE A 26 -8.30 3.80 -2.97
CA ILE A 26 -7.68 5.09 -3.25
C ILE A 26 -8.64 6.23 -2.87
N VAL A 27 -9.92 6.11 -3.24
CA VAL A 27 -10.96 7.07 -2.84
C VAL A 27 -11.04 7.13 -1.31
N GLY A 28 -11.04 5.99 -0.63
CA GLY A 28 -10.99 5.93 0.84
C GLY A 28 -9.77 6.64 1.41
N ALA A 29 -8.57 6.38 0.87
CA ALA A 29 -7.32 6.99 1.33
C ALA A 29 -7.30 8.53 1.19
N LEU A 30 -7.92 9.06 0.13
CA LEU A 30 -7.93 10.50 -0.19
C LEU A 30 -9.06 11.26 0.49
N PHE A 31 -10.27 10.69 0.54
CA PHE A 31 -11.48 11.43 0.94
C PHE A 31 -11.99 11.10 2.35
N VAL A 32 -11.54 10.00 2.97
CA VAL A 32 -11.92 9.71 4.36
C VAL A 32 -10.99 10.46 5.30
N HIS A 33 -11.45 11.63 5.76
CA HIS A 33 -10.70 12.53 6.64
C HIS A 33 -10.84 12.17 8.13
N LYS A 34 -10.78 10.88 8.46
CA LYS A 34 -10.80 10.45 9.86
C LYS A 34 -9.38 10.53 10.42
N GLU A 35 -9.20 11.20 11.55
CA GLU A 35 -7.93 11.20 12.27
C GLU A 35 -7.49 9.76 12.56
N PRO A 36 -6.20 9.42 12.38
CA PRO A 36 -5.71 8.09 12.65
C PRO A 36 -5.92 7.76 14.14
N PHE A 37 -6.43 6.57 14.41
CA PHE A 37 -6.77 6.11 15.76
C PHE A 37 -6.25 4.71 16.00
N GLY A 38 -5.91 4.40 17.26
CA GLY A 38 -5.35 3.10 17.65
C GLY A 38 -4.03 2.82 16.94
N ASP A 39 -3.88 1.62 16.40
CA ASP A 39 -2.63 1.18 15.77
C ASP A 39 -2.21 2.10 14.61
N ALA A 40 -3.18 2.62 13.83
CA ALA A 40 -2.90 3.51 12.71
C ALA A 40 -2.19 4.80 13.15
N TYR A 41 -2.51 5.32 14.35
CA TYR A 41 -1.83 6.46 14.93
C TYR A 41 -0.36 6.12 15.21
N CYS A 42 -0.11 5.02 15.91
CA CYS A 42 1.24 4.55 16.26
C CYS A 42 2.13 4.35 15.02
N TYR A 43 1.58 3.76 13.96
CA TYR A 43 2.31 3.56 12.70
C TYR A 43 2.69 4.88 12.02
N ILE A 44 1.77 5.85 11.98
CA ILE A 44 1.99 7.16 11.33
C ILE A 44 2.97 8.01 12.15
N GLU A 45 2.85 7.99 13.47
CA GLU A 45 3.76 8.69 14.37
C GLU A 45 5.20 8.22 14.16
N GLN A 46 5.42 6.90 14.17
CA GLN A 46 6.74 6.31 13.92
C GLN A 46 7.27 6.61 12.52
N ALA A 47 6.42 6.52 11.49
CA ALA A 47 6.82 6.88 10.13
C ALA A 47 7.23 8.36 10.04
N THR A 48 6.56 9.25 10.79
CA THR A 48 6.88 10.68 10.83
C THR A 48 8.20 10.95 11.56
N MET A 49 8.45 10.29 12.69
CA MET A 49 9.72 10.36 13.40
C MET A 49 10.88 9.82 12.54
N MET A 50 10.67 8.69 11.86
CA MET A 50 11.65 8.09 10.96
C MET A 50 11.94 8.99 9.76
N ARG A 51 10.91 9.61 9.17
CA ARG A 51 11.07 10.62 8.12
C ARG A 51 11.93 11.78 8.61
N GLY A 52 11.70 12.28 9.82
CA GLY A 52 12.52 13.32 10.43
C GLY A 52 14.01 12.94 10.45
N LYS A 53 14.32 11.71 10.89
CA LYS A 53 15.69 11.16 10.91
C LYS A 53 16.29 10.98 9.52
N ILE A 54 15.48 10.62 8.51
CA ILE A 54 15.92 10.53 7.11
C ILE A 54 16.30 11.92 6.58
N VAL A 55 15.43 12.91 6.78
CA VAL A 55 15.64 14.28 6.30
C VAL A 55 16.87 14.93 6.93
N THR A 56 17.15 14.63 8.20
CA THR A 56 18.31 15.16 8.92
C THR A 56 19.59 14.32 8.73
N GLY A 57 19.52 13.17 8.05
CA GLY A 57 20.68 12.31 7.80
C GLY A 57 21.14 11.47 9.00
N TYR A 58 20.35 11.40 10.08
CA TYR A 58 20.66 10.63 11.30
C TYR A 58 19.99 9.25 11.35
N LEU A 59 19.57 8.71 10.20
CA LEU A 59 18.96 7.38 10.16
C LEU A 59 20.01 6.29 10.42
N ALA A 60 20.04 5.76 11.65
CA ALA A 60 20.79 4.57 12.02
C ALA A 60 19.93 3.29 11.99
N ILE A 61 20.56 2.13 11.80
CA ILE A 61 19.91 0.80 11.75
C ILE A 61 19.12 0.49 13.04
N GLU A 62 19.60 0.94 14.20
CA GLU A 62 18.89 0.82 15.47
C GLU A 62 17.48 1.43 15.45
N ASN A 63 17.24 2.43 14.59
CA ASN A 63 15.92 3.05 14.43
C ASN A 63 14.91 2.15 13.68
N LEU A 64 15.38 1.02 13.13
CA LEU A 64 14.55 -0.03 12.55
C LEU A 64 14.16 -1.10 13.59
N TYR A 65 14.54 -0.93 14.85
CA TYR A 65 14.16 -1.81 15.95
C TYR A 65 13.35 -1.03 16.99
N GLY A 66 12.24 -1.59 17.47
CA GLY A 66 11.39 -0.96 18.51
C GLY A 66 9.88 -1.11 18.30
N PHE A 67 9.46 -1.29 17.05
CA PHE A 67 8.10 -1.71 16.69
C PHE A 67 8.20 -2.89 15.72
N TRP A 68 7.16 -3.74 15.68
CA TRP A 68 7.07 -4.89 14.75
C TRP A 68 7.69 -4.55 13.38
N LEU A 69 8.64 -5.39 12.93
CA LEU A 69 9.46 -5.25 11.71
C LEU A 69 9.07 -4.04 10.84
N PRO A 70 9.69 -2.85 10.99
CA PRO A 70 9.08 -1.56 10.62
C PRO A 70 9.21 -1.24 9.13
N LEU A 71 9.11 -2.26 8.26
CA LEU A 71 9.15 -2.09 6.81
C LEU A 71 8.06 -1.13 6.34
N TYR A 72 6.85 -1.23 6.88
CA TYR A 72 5.76 -0.32 6.51
C TYR A 72 6.10 1.14 6.81
N GLN A 73 6.56 1.43 8.03
CA GLN A 73 6.95 2.78 8.46
C GLN A 73 8.15 3.28 7.67
N PHE A 74 9.10 2.40 7.35
CA PHE A 74 10.26 2.71 6.52
C PHE A 74 9.84 3.11 5.09
N PHE A 75 9.01 2.31 4.41
CA PHE A 75 8.51 2.68 3.09
C PHE A 75 7.69 3.97 3.11
N CYS A 76 6.81 4.15 4.09
CA CYS A 76 6.02 5.37 4.23
C CYS A 76 6.91 6.60 4.48
N SER A 77 7.94 6.47 5.29
CA SER A 77 8.88 7.57 5.60
C SER A 77 9.69 7.98 4.38
N ILE A 78 10.23 7.03 3.59
CA ILE A 78 10.95 7.32 2.34
C ILE A 78 10.06 8.04 1.33
N VAL A 79 8.87 7.49 1.05
CA VAL A 79 7.96 8.06 0.05
C VAL A 79 7.43 9.42 0.48
N SER A 80 7.31 9.66 1.79
CA SER A 80 6.85 10.96 2.32
C SER A 80 7.93 12.03 2.38
N VAL A 81 9.21 11.71 2.16
CA VAL A 81 10.28 12.73 2.02
C VAL A 81 9.94 13.72 0.89
N PRO A 82 9.77 13.28 -0.38
CA PRO A 82 9.49 14.20 -1.49
C PRO A 82 8.07 14.78 -1.47
N VAL A 83 7.08 14.05 -0.95
CA VAL A 83 5.66 14.47 -0.98
C VAL A 83 5.32 15.45 0.15
N ASN A 84 6.09 15.43 1.25
CA ASN A 84 5.86 16.25 2.45
C ASN A 84 4.46 16.10 3.06
N GLN A 85 3.85 14.92 2.93
CA GLN A 85 2.51 14.61 3.43
C GLN A 85 2.49 13.18 4.05
N PRO A 86 3.06 12.98 5.25
CA PRO A 86 3.26 11.65 5.82
C PRO A 86 1.96 10.87 6.07
N VAL A 87 0.89 11.56 6.45
CA VAL A 87 -0.43 10.96 6.68
C VAL A 87 -1.04 10.43 5.38
N TYR A 88 -1.07 11.26 4.33
CA TYR A 88 -1.61 10.87 3.02
C TYR A 88 -0.80 9.74 2.38
N VAL A 89 0.53 9.83 2.43
CA VAL A 89 1.42 8.79 1.89
C VAL A 89 1.16 7.45 2.58
N SER A 90 1.05 7.43 3.90
CA SER A 90 0.80 6.19 4.64
C SER A 90 -0.51 5.52 4.20
N ARG A 91 -1.58 6.30 4.01
CA ARG A 91 -2.87 5.80 3.51
C ARG A 91 -2.77 5.26 2.09
N LEU A 92 -2.03 5.93 1.21
CA LEU A 92 -1.85 5.48 -0.18
C LEU A 92 -1.01 4.20 -0.26
N VAL A 93 0.02 4.07 0.57
CA VAL A 93 0.83 2.84 0.67
C VAL A 93 -0.03 1.68 1.16
N ALA A 94 -0.89 1.89 2.17
CA ALA A 94 -1.83 0.86 2.62
C ALA A 94 -2.86 0.49 1.53
N ALA A 95 -3.39 1.48 0.81
CA ALA A 95 -4.34 1.27 -0.28
C ALA A 95 -3.73 0.48 -1.44
N SER A 96 -2.49 0.78 -1.83
CA SER A 96 -1.77 0.08 -2.90
C SER A 96 -1.42 -1.34 -2.49
N ALA A 97 -0.95 -1.56 -1.26
CA ALA A 97 -0.69 -2.89 -0.72
C ALA A 97 -1.97 -3.75 -0.72
N GLY A 98 -3.09 -3.21 -0.23
CA GLY A 98 -4.37 -3.91 -0.24
C GLY A 98 -4.86 -4.26 -1.66
N THR A 99 -4.65 -3.36 -2.62
CA THR A 99 -4.97 -3.62 -4.04
C THR A 99 -4.07 -4.72 -4.62
N GLY A 100 -2.77 -4.67 -4.32
CA GLY A 100 -1.80 -5.68 -4.73
C GLY A 100 -2.11 -7.07 -4.17
N VAL A 101 -2.52 -7.16 -2.90
CA VAL A 101 -2.93 -8.43 -2.28
C VAL A 101 -4.15 -9.02 -3.00
N CYS A 102 -5.16 -8.21 -3.35
CA CYS A 102 -6.31 -8.72 -4.11
C CYS A 102 -5.91 -9.30 -5.47
N LEU A 103 -5.00 -8.64 -6.19
CA LEU A 103 -4.47 -9.15 -7.46
C LEU A 103 -3.67 -10.44 -7.26
N LEU A 104 -2.83 -10.49 -6.24
CA LEU A 104 -1.99 -11.65 -5.94
C LEU A 104 -2.84 -12.87 -5.56
N VAL A 105 -3.87 -12.70 -4.72
CA VAL A 105 -4.82 -13.75 -4.39
C VAL A 105 -5.50 -14.27 -5.65
N TYR A 106 -6.00 -13.39 -6.52
CA TYR A 106 -6.61 -13.80 -7.78
C TYR A 106 -5.63 -14.58 -8.67
N VAL A 107 -4.39 -14.13 -8.81
CA VAL A 107 -3.36 -14.83 -9.59
C VAL A 107 -3.10 -16.22 -9.03
N PHE A 108 -2.95 -16.36 -7.72
CA PHE A 108 -2.72 -17.65 -7.09
C PHE A 108 -3.92 -18.58 -7.22
N SER A 109 -5.14 -18.10 -6.93
CA SER A 109 -6.36 -18.88 -7.13
C SER A 109 -6.49 -19.34 -8.58
N TYR A 110 -6.26 -18.45 -9.54
CA TYR A 110 -6.31 -18.80 -10.96
C TYR A 110 -5.27 -19.87 -11.34
N ARG A 111 -4.04 -19.76 -10.83
CA ARG A 111 -2.97 -20.73 -11.11
C ARG A 111 -3.20 -22.09 -10.47
N LEU A 112 -3.92 -22.16 -9.35
CA LEU A 112 -4.21 -23.42 -8.65
C LEU A 112 -5.44 -24.14 -9.21
N THR A 113 -6.37 -23.42 -9.85
CA THR A 113 -7.64 -23.98 -10.35
C THR A 113 -7.66 -24.18 -11.88
N SER A 114 -6.65 -23.68 -12.59
CA SER A 114 -6.48 -23.86 -14.05
C SER A 114 -5.53 -24.98 -14.38
#